data_AF-A0A227G760-F1
#
_entry.id   AF-A0A227G760-F1
#
_cell.length_a   1.000
_cell.length_b   1.000
_cell.length_c   1.000
_cell.angle_alpha   90.00
_cell.angle_beta   90.00
_cell.angle_gamma   90.00
#
_symmetry.space_group_name_H-M   'P 1'
#
loop_
_entity.id
_entity.type
_entity.pdbx_description
1 polymer ?
#
loop_
_entity_poly.entity_id
_entity_poly.type
_entity_poly.pdbx_seq_one_letter_code
_entity_poly.pdbx_strand_id
1 'polypeptide(L)' 'ACMHLLYSRFFHKLLRDAGYVTSDEPFKQLLCQGMVLADAFYFENEKGGKEWVAPTDVAVERDGKGRIISA' A
#
# COMPACT_ATOMS: atom_id res chain seq x y z
N ALA A 1 -9.60 2.79 -1.34
CA ALA A 1 -9.38 4.02 -0.54
C ALA A 1 -10.73 4.54 -0.03
N CYS A 2 -11.30 3.92 1.02
CA CYS A 2 -12.61 4.31 1.54
C CYS A 2 -12.50 4.97 2.91
N MET A 3 -11.77 4.37 3.84
CA MET A 3 -11.73 4.79 5.25
C MET A 3 -11.08 6.17 5.45
N HIS A 4 -9.79 6.30 5.10
CA HIS A 4 -9.03 7.54 5.37
C HIS A 4 -9.67 8.79 4.74
N LEU A 5 -10.08 8.71 3.47
CA LEU A 5 -10.70 9.83 2.77
C LEU A 5 -12.08 10.18 3.33
N LEU A 6 -12.86 9.17 3.74
CA LEU A 6 -14.14 9.40 4.40
C LEU A 6 -13.95 10.10 5.75
N TYR A 7 -12.98 9.66 6.55
CA TYR A 7 -12.64 10.31 7.82
C TYR A 7 -12.19 11.75 7.63
N SER A 8 -11.34 12.00 6.63
CA SER A 8 -10.90 13.37 6.32
C SER A 8 -12.09 14.28 5.96
N ARG A 9 -13.03 13.81 5.13
CA ARG A 9 -14.24 14.58 4.80
C ARG A 9 -15.14 14.81 6.00
N PHE A 10 -15.30 13.81 6.86
CA PHE A 10 -16.10 13.92 8.08
C PHE A 10 -15.51 14.97 9.03
N PHE A 11 -14.23 14.88 9.34
CA PHE A 11 -13.57 15.83 10.24
C PHE A 11 -13.54 17.25 9.66
N HIS A 12 -13.35 17.41 8.35
CA HIS A 12 -13.37 18.72 7.70
C HIS A 12 -14.72 19.42 7.88
N LYS A 13 -15.83 18.68 7.72
CA LYS A 13 -17.18 19.21 7.93
C LYS A 13 -17.44 19.53 9.40
N LEU A 14 -16.97 18.68 10.33
CA LEU A 14 -17.07 18.96 11.76
C LEU A 14 -16.33 20.25 12.13
N LEU A 15 -15.13 20.46 11.59
CA LEU A 15 -14.34 21.68 11.83
C LEU A 15 -15.01 22.92 11.22
N ARG A 16 -15.69 22.78 10.07
CA ARG A 16 -16.49 23.84 9.47
C ARG A 16 -17.67 24.22 10.38
N ASP A 17 -18.38 23.22 10.87
CA ASP A 17 -19.54 23.42 11.74
C ASP A 17 -19.13 24.02 13.11
N ALA A 18 -17.91 23.76 13.56
CA ALA A 18 -17.30 24.38 14.73
C ALA A 18 -16.66 25.77 14.46
N GLY A 19 -16.74 26.29 13.23
CA GLY A 19 -16.27 27.62 12.84
C GLY A 19 -14.75 27.76 12.60
N TYR A 20 -13.99 26.66 12.58
CA TYR A 20 -12.54 26.69 12.36
C TYR A 20 -12.15 26.80 10.89
N VAL A 21 -13.02 26.37 9.97
CA VAL A 21 -12.80 26.46 8.52
C VAL A 21 -14.06 26.91 7.80
N THR A 22 -13.92 27.52 6.62
CA THR A 22 -15.04 28.06 5.84
C THR A 22 -15.40 27.23 4.60
N SER A 23 -14.65 26.16 4.31
CA SER A 23 -14.84 25.32 3.13
C SER A 23 -15.57 24.01 3.44
N ASP A 24 -16.32 23.49 2.47
CA ASP A 24 -17.18 22.31 2.65
C ASP A 24 -16.46 20.97 2.45
N GLU A 25 -15.38 20.95 1.67
CA GLU A 25 -14.62 19.74 1.35
C GLU A 25 -13.11 20.00 1.49
N PRO A 26 -12.35 19.00 2.00
CA PRO A 26 -10.91 19.15 2.24
C PRO A 26 -10.06 19.13 0.96
N PHE A 27 -10.55 18.55 -0.15
CA PHE A 27 -9.77 18.34 -1.37
C PHE A 27 -10.54 18.79 -2.61
N LYS A 28 -9.89 19.55 -3.51
CA LYS A 28 -10.48 19.95 -4.81
C LYS A 28 -10.29 18.89 -5.89
N GLN A 29 -9.16 18.18 -5.87
CA GLN A 29 -8.83 17.10 -6.78
C GLN A 29 -8.00 16.05 -6.03
N LEU A 30 -8.23 14.78 -6.33
CA LEU A 30 -7.48 13.65 -5.77
C LEU A 30 -6.97 12.78 -6.91
N LEU A 31 -5.67 12.51 -6.91
CA LEU A 31 -5.05 11.54 -7.80
C LEU A 31 -4.63 10.31 -7.00
N CYS A 32 -5.34 9.20 -7.18
CA CYS A 32 -4.98 7.92 -6.58
C CYS A 32 -3.93 7.23 -7.44
N GLN A 33 -2.65 7.44 -7.14
CA GLN A 33 -1.56 6.75 -7.80
C GLN A 33 -1.73 5.22 -7.66
N GLY A 34 -1.42 4.49 -8.75
CA GLY A 34 -1.31 3.03 -8.71
C GLY A 34 -0.15 2.55 -7.84
N MET A 35 -0.21 1.28 -7.45
CA MET A 35 0.84 0.63 -6.67
C MET A 35 2.03 0.26 -7.56
N VAL A 36 3.25 0.43 -7.04
CA VAL A 36 4.45 -0.20 -7.61
C VAL A 36 4.57 -1.57 -6.95
N LEU A 37 4.60 -2.63 -7.76
CA LEU A 37 4.69 -4.00 -7.28
C LEU A 37 6.13 -4.50 -7.37
N ALA A 38 6.53 -5.32 -6.41
CA ALA A 38 7.79 -6.04 -6.39
C ALA A 38 7.54 -7.49 -5.96
N ASP A 39 8.41 -8.40 -6.41
CA ASP A 39 8.36 -9.80 -6.01
C ASP A 39 8.63 -9.93 -4.50
N ALA A 40 7.93 -10.85 -3.84
CA ALA A 40 8.05 -11.08 -2.40
C ALA A 40 8.38 -12.55 -2.13
N PHE A 41 9.50 -12.78 -1.46
CA PHE A 41 10.03 -14.11 -1.14
C PHE A 41 10.00 -14.35 0.37
N TYR A 42 9.76 -15.59 0.78
CA TYR A 42 9.85 -15.98 2.19
C TYR A 42 10.43 -17.39 2.34
N PHE A 43 11.09 -17.63 3.46
CA PHE A 43 11.51 -18.96 3.90
C PHE A 43 10.68 -19.40 5.12
N GLU A 44 10.53 -20.70 5.31
CA GLU A 44 9.91 -21.26 6.51
C GLU A 44 10.97 -21.54 7.57
N ASN A 45 10.80 -20.95 8.74
CA ASN A 45 11.70 -21.18 9.87
C ASN A 45 11.37 -22.50 10.54
N GLU A 46 12.31 -23.07 11.30
CA GLU A 46 12.12 -24.33 12.06
C GLU A 46 10.93 -24.31 13.03
N LYS A 47 10.45 -23.11 13.38
CA LYS A 47 9.27 -22.87 14.23
C LYS A 47 7.96 -22.69 13.44
N GLY A 48 7.97 -22.91 12.12
CA GLY A 48 6.81 -22.75 11.23
C GLY A 48 6.43 -21.30 10.92
N GLY A 49 7.31 -20.33 11.23
CA GLY A 49 7.13 -18.92 10.89
C GLY A 49 7.59 -18.61 9.47
N LYS A 50 7.03 -17.57 8.84
CA LYS A 50 7.50 -17.05 7.55
C LYS A 50 8.50 -15.93 7.78
N GLU A 51 9.72 -16.10 7.31
CA GLU A 51 10.74 -15.05 7.29
C GLU A 51 10.82 -14.45 5.89
N TRP A 52 10.42 -13.17 5.79
CA TRP A 52 10.40 -12.45 4.51
C TRP A 52 11.80 -11.94 4.17
N VAL A 53 12.24 -12.19 2.94
CA VAL A 53 13.55 -11.76 2.44
C VAL A 53 13.37 -10.78 1.30
N ALA A 54 14.23 -9.77 1.27
CA ALA A 54 14.18 -8.75 0.24
C ALA A 54 14.49 -9.37 -1.14
N PRO A 55 13.80 -8.96 -2.21
CA PRO A 55 14.04 -9.49 -3.56
C PRO A 55 15.43 -9.18 -4.11
N THR A 56 16.19 -8.26 -3.49
CA THR A 56 17.59 -7.98 -3.83
C THR A 56 18.55 -9.08 -3.37
N ASP A 57 18.15 -9.84 -2.36
CA ASP A 57 19.01 -10.80 -1.67
C ASP A 57 18.73 -12.24 -2.11
N VAL A 58 17.81 -12.40 -3.08
CA VAL A 58 17.35 -13.70 -3.61
C VAL A 58 17.84 -13.88 -5.03
N ALA A 59 18.54 -14.99 -5.29
CA ALA A 59 18.97 -15.36 -6.64
C ALA A 59 17.82 -16.08 -7.35
N VAL A 60 17.16 -15.38 -8.27
CA VAL A 60 15.99 -15.89 -8.99
C VAL A 60 16.41 -16.41 -10.37
N GLU A 61 16.17 -17.68 -10.66
CA GLU A 61 16.27 -18.20 -12.03
C GLU A 61 14.92 -18.07 -12.74
N ARG A 62 14.95 -17.68 -14.02
CA ARG A 62 13.74 -17.49 -14.84
C ARG A 62 13.79 -18.34 -16.10
N ASP A 63 12.64 -18.89 -16.50
CA ASP A 63 12.52 -19.63 -17.75
C ASP A 63 12.52 -18.70 -18.98
N GLY A 64 12.57 -19.27 -20.18
CA GLY A 64 12.48 -18.51 -21.45
C GLY A 64 11.16 -17.77 -21.68
N LYS A 65 10.17 -17.92 -20.78
CA LYS A 65 8.88 -17.23 -20.79
C LYS A 65 8.74 -16.22 -19.64
N GLY A 66 9.80 -16.00 -18.87
CA GLY A 66 9.86 -15.02 -17.77
C GLY A 66 9.21 -15.47 -16.46
N ARG A 67 8.89 -16.77 -16.30
CA ARG A 67 8.38 -17.34 -15.04
C ARG A 67 9.54 -17.69 -14.12
N ILE A 68 9.34 -17.52 -12.82
CA ILE A 68 10.31 -17.91 -11.80
C ILE A 68 10.33 -19.44 -11.68
N ILE A 69 11.49 -20.05 -11.90
CA ILE A 69 11.72 -21.51 -11.81
C ILE A 69 12.36 -21.90 -10.47
N SER A 70 13.19 -21.02 -9.88
CA SER A 70 13.76 -21.19 -8.55
C SER A 70 14.06 -19.82 -7.93
N ALA A 71 13.95 -19.73 -6.61
CA ALA A 71 14.23 -18.56 -5.78
C ALA A 71 14.70 -19.03 -4.39
#